data_AF-A0A8J5UYN1-F1
#
_entry.id   AF-A0A8J5UYN1-F1
#
_cell.length_a   1.000
_cell.length_b   1.000
_cell.length_c   1.000
_cell.angle_alpha   90.00
_cell.angle_beta   90.00
_cell.angle_gamma   90.00
#
_symmetry.space_group_name_H-M   'P 1'
#
loop_
_entity.id
_entity.type
_entity.pdbx_description
1 polymer ?
#
loop_
_entity_poly.entity_id
_entity_poly.type
_entity_poly.pdbx_seq_one_letter_code
_entity_poly.pdbx_strand_id
1 'polypeptide(L)' 'MNINLTELNSVSRLFNPENVINGESGASNNWAAGCYTEGSLLINRALEAIRQEAESCDLIQGNRLKIA' A
#
# COMPACT_ATOMS: atom_id res chain seq x y z
N MET A 1 -4.46 -9.70 -5.51
CA MET A 1 -4.43 -8.95 -6.79
C MET A 1 -3.13 -8.17 -6.77
N ASN A 2 -2.18 -8.52 -7.64
CA ASN A 2 -0.88 -7.84 -7.71
C ASN A 2 -1.01 -6.61 -8.60
N ILE A 3 -0.81 -5.42 -8.05
CA ILE A 3 -0.80 -4.17 -8.80
C ILE A 3 0.58 -4.04 -9.44
N ASN A 4 0.69 -4.40 -10.71
CA ASN A 4 1.88 -4.14 -11.51
C ASN A 4 1.74 -2.75 -12.12
N LEU A 5 2.62 -1.82 -11.74
CA LEU A 5 2.61 -0.47 -12.32
C LEU A 5 2.77 -0.50 -13.85
N THR A 6 3.40 -1.52 -14.41
CA THR A 6 3.55 -1.71 -15.87
C THR A 6 2.22 -2.01 -16.58
N GLU A 7 1.22 -2.52 -15.87
CA GLU A 7 -0.13 -2.79 -16.41
C GLU A 7 -1.03 -1.55 -16.34
N LEU A 8 -0.60 -0.50 -15.63
CA LEU A 8 -1.22 0.81 -15.70
C LEU A 8 -0.72 1.50 -16.99
N ASN A 9 -1.64 1.93 -17.84
CA ASN A 9 -1.33 2.54 -19.14
C ASN A 9 -0.53 3.86 -19.00
N SER A 10 -1.16 4.99 -19.30
CA SER A 10 -0.53 6.32 -19.37
C SER A 10 -0.11 6.90 -18.01
N VAL A 11 -0.52 6.28 -16.89
CA VAL A 11 -0.30 6.79 -15.53
C VAL A 11 0.79 6.05 -14.74
N SER A 12 1.32 4.95 -15.28
CA SER A 12 2.35 4.14 -14.62
C SER A 12 3.56 4.93 -14.13
N ARG A 13 3.95 5.97 -14.87
CA ARG A 13 5.11 6.82 -14.58
C ARG A 13 4.88 7.87 -13.50
N LEU A 14 3.63 8.08 -13.06
CA LEU A 14 3.30 9.07 -12.03
C LEU A 14 3.54 8.54 -10.61
N PHE A 15 3.60 7.22 -10.43
CA PHE A 15 3.72 6.59 -9.13
C PHE A 15 5.16 6.16 -8.88
N ASN A 16 5.64 6.38 -7.65
CA ASN A 16 6.91 5.81 -7.20
C ASN A 16 6.73 4.29 -7.02
N PRO A 17 7.48 3.43 -7.74
CA PRO A 17 7.36 1.99 -7.64
C PRO A 17 7.62 1.45 -6.22
N GLU A 18 8.47 2.10 -5.44
CA GLU A 18 8.78 1.69 -4.07
C GLU A 18 7.57 1.81 -3.12
N ASN A 19 6.62 2.70 -3.43
CA ASN A 19 5.42 2.93 -2.62
C ASN A 19 4.26 1.98 -2.99
N VAL A 20 4.45 1.10 -3.97
CA VAL A 20 3.45 0.12 -4.40
C VAL A 20 3.68 -1.20 -3.70
N ILE A 21 2.86 -1.47 -2.70
CA ILE A 21 2.99 -2.66 -1.84
C ILE A 21 1.90 -3.66 -2.19
N ASN A 22 2.33 -4.84 -2.63
CA ASN A 22 1.47 -5.97 -2.97
C ASN A 22 1.73 -7.15 -2.03
N GLY A 23 0.68 -7.92 -1.74
CA GLY A 23 0.77 -9.23 -1.10
C GLY A 23 0.61 -10.36 -2.10
N GLU A 24 1.26 -11.48 -1.81
CA GLU A 24 1.20 -12.69 -2.65
C GLU A 24 -0.21 -13.28 -2.72
N SER A 25 -0.97 -13.15 -1.63
CA SER A 25 -2.32 -13.69 -1.49
C SER A 25 -3.32 -12.60 -1.05
N GLY A 26 -4.59 -12.82 -1.39
CA GLY A 26 -5.69 -11.94 -1.02
C GLY A 26 -6.45 -12.46 0.19
N ALA A 27 -7.06 -11.56 0.97
CA ALA A 27 -7.82 -11.92 2.18
C ALA A 27 -9.13 -12.70 1.93
N SER A 28 -9.46 -13.07 0.68
CA SER A 28 -10.62 -13.90 0.31
C SER A 28 -11.94 -13.47 0.96
N ASN A 29 -12.20 -12.16 1.01
CA ASN A 29 -13.37 -11.55 1.67
C ASN A 29 -13.53 -11.89 3.17
N ASN A 30 -12.45 -12.29 3.83
CA ASN A 30 -12.42 -12.64 5.25
C ASN A 30 -11.63 -11.59 6.04
N TRP A 31 -12.30 -10.92 6.97
CA TRP A 31 -11.69 -9.94 7.85
C TRP A 31 -10.59 -10.53 8.73
N ALA A 32 -10.79 -11.73 9.29
CA ALA A 32 -9.80 -12.35 10.16
C ALA A 32 -8.52 -12.70 9.40
N ALA A 33 -8.65 -13.19 8.16
CA ALA A 33 -7.50 -13.44 7.29
C ALA A 33 -6.80 -12.13 6.89
N GLY A 34 -7.58 -11.08 6.62
CA GLY A 34 -7.03 -9.75 6.34
C GLY A 34 -6.28 -9.14 7.52
N CYS A 35 -6.78 -9.26 8.75
CA CYS A 35 -6.18 -8.61 9.91
C CYS A 35 -5.06 -9.41 10.58
N TYR A 36 -5.21 -10.75 10.65
CA TYR A 36 -4.32 -11.57 11.47
C TYR A 36 -3.33 -12.42 10.68
N THR A 37 -3.52 -12.61 9.37
CA THR A 37 -2.62 -13.46 8.55
C THR A 37 -2.03 -12.70 7.37
N GLU A 38 -2.82 -12.40 6.35
CA GLU A 38 -2.33 -11.81 5.10
C GLU A 38 -1.92 -10.34 5.28
N GLY A 39 -2.74 -9.55 5.97
CA GLY A 39 -2.43 -8.14 6.20
C GLY A 39 -1.36 -7.91 7.26
N SER A 40 -1.15 -8.85 8.19
CA SER A 40 -0.05 -8.73 9.17
C SER A 40 1.33 -8.80 8.53
N LEU A 41 1.46 -9.46 7.38
CA LEU A 41 2.71 -9.51 6.62
C LEU A 41 2.97 -8.18 5.88
N LEU A 42 1.92 -7.45 5.53
CA LEU A 42 1.99 -6.24 4.72
C LEU A 42 2.06 -4.96 5.55
N ILE A 43 1.49 -4.96 6.77
CA ILE A 43 1.34 -3.76 7.58
C ILE A 43 2.67 -3.06 7.88
N ASN A 44 3.73 -3.83 8.19
CA ASN A 44 5.04 -3.25 8.48
C ASN A 44 5.65 -2.54 7.26
N ARG A 45 5.50 -3.14 6.07
CA ARG A 45 5.96 -2.52 4.81
C ARG A 45 5.18 -1.25 4.49
N ALA A 46 3.87 -1.28 4.70
CA ALA A 46 3.00 -0.12 4.48
C ALA A 46 3.31 1.03 5.43
N LEU A 47 3.52 0.73 6.71
CA LEU A 47 3.89 1.73 7.71
C LEU A 47 5.25 2.37 7.41
N GLU A 48 6.22 1.59 6.96
CA GLU A 48 7.55 2.12 6.61
C GLU A 48 7.49 3.07 5.40
N ALA A 49 6.75 2.70 4.35
CA ALA A 49 6.56 3.58 3.20
C ALA A 49 5.85 4.89 3.59
N ILE A 50 4.80 4.81 4.42
CA ILE A 50 4.11 5.99 4.93
C ILE A 50 5.06 6.86 5.78
N ARG A 51 5.92 6.25 6.60
CA ARG A 51 6.90 6.96 7.43
C ARG A 51 7.88 7.74 6.56
N GLN A 52 8.45 7.11 5.53
CA GLN A 52 9.40 7.77 4.62
C GLN A 52 8.77 8.97 3.91
N GLU A 53 7.54 8.83 3.42
CA GLU A 53 6.81 9.94 2.79
C GLU A 53 6.42 11.03 3.80
N ALA A 54 6.10 10.65 5.03
CA ALA A 54 5.81 11.61 6.10
C ALA A 54 7.05 12.43 6.51
N GLU A 55 8.24 11.81 6.53
CA GLU A 55 9.50 12.51 6.80
C GLU A 55 9.93 13.45 5.67
N SER A 56 9.49 13.17 4.44
CA SER A 56 9.67 14.05 3.27
C SER A 56 8.78 15.31 3.34
N CYS A 57 7.79 15.35 4.24
CA CYS A 57 6.88 16.49 4.39
C CYS A 57 7.31 17.41 5.55
N ASP A 58 7.40 18.72 5.30
CA ASP A 58 7.74 19.70 6.36
C ASP A 58 6.64 19.79 7.44
N LEU A 59 5.36 19.73 7.06
CA LEU A 59 4.21 19.70 7.97
C LEU A 59 3.10 18.77 7.43
N ILE A 60 3.04 17.55 7.94
CA ILE A 60 1.97 16.61 7.60
C ILE A 60 0.69 16.92 8.39
N GLN A 61 -0.44 17.08 7.69
CA GLN A 61 -1.75 17.32 8.33
C GLN A 61 -2.50 16.02 8.66
N GLY A 62 -2.20 14.95 7.93
CA GLY A 62 -2.86 13.66 8.04
C GLY A 62 -2.86 12.93 6.70
N ASN A 63 -3.35 11.70 6.72
CA ASN A 63 -3.46 10.86 5.54
C ASN A 63 -4.93 10.66 5.12
N ARG A 64 -5.15 10.46 3.81
CA ARG A 64 -6.46 10.06 3.29
C ARG A 64 -6.45 8.55 3.05
N LEU A 65 -7.32 7.83 3.76
CA LEU A 65 -7.56 6.41 3.52
C LEU A 65 -8.74 6.23 2.57
N LYS A 66 -8.54 5.45 1.49
CA LYS A 66 -9.61 5.00 0.59
C LYS A 66 -9.80 3.49 0.78
N ILE A 67 -11.00 3.08 1.15
CA ILE A 67 -11.43 1.67 1.21
C ILE A 67 -12.37 1.47 0.02
N ALA A 68 -12.17 0.40 -0.75
CA ALA A 68 -12.95 0.07 -1.95
C ALA A 68 -13.51 -1.35 -1.82
#